data_AF-A0A536Z247-F1
#
_entry.id   AF-A0A536Z247-F1
#
_cell.length_a   1.000
_cell.length_b   1.000
_cell.length_c   1.000
_cell.angle_alpha   90.00
_cell.angle_beta   90.00
_cell.angle_gamma   90.00
#
_symmetry.space_group_name_H-M   'P 1'
#
loop_
_entity.id
_entity.type
_entity.pdbx_description
1 polymer ?
#
loop_
_entity_poly.entity_id
_entity_poly.type
_entity_poly.pdbx_seq_one_letter_code
_entity_poly.pdbx_strand_id
1 'polypeptide(L)'
;MRASPQPVAIRVDDAQRVSGLLQTPREARACYVFAHGAGAGMAHPFMGAIANGLAERGIATLRYQFPYMEHGSKRPDTPKLAQATVRAAVAEASRRVP
;
A
#
# COMPACT_ATOMS: atom_id res chain seq x y z
N MET A 1 18.50 3.38 11.91
CA MET A 1 17.90 2.05 11.69
C MET A 1 16.94 2.17 10.51
N ARG A 2 17.00 1.28 9.51
CA ARG A 2 16.06 1.32 8.38
C ARG A 2 14.66 0.93 8.88
N ALA A 3 13.62 1.64 8.45
CA ALA A 3 12.25 1.29 8.79
C ALA A 3 11.86 -0.02 8.10
N SER A 4 11.42 -1.00 8.89
CA SER A 4 10.94 -2.27 8.34
C SER A 4 9.45 -2.17 7.98
N PRO A 5 9.01 -2.75 6.85
CA PRO A 5 7.60 -2.77 6.49
C PRO A 5 6.80 -3.64 7.48
N GLN A 6 5.65 -3.12 7.92
CA GLN A 6 4.71 -3.79 8.82
C GLN A 6 3.41 -4.13 8.06
N PRO A 7 2.89 -5.36 8.18
CA PRO A 7 1.60 -5.72 7.62
C PRO A 7 0.46 -4.87 8.21
N VAL A 8 -0.47 -4.46 7.36
CA VAL A 8 -1.71 -3.78 7.74
C VAL A 8 -2.89 -4.35 6.94
N ALA A 9 -4.07 -4.39 7.54
CA ALA A 9 -5.31 -4.74 6.85
C ALA A 9 -6.10 -3.47 6.52
N ILE A 10 -6.46 -3.29 5.25
CA ILE A 10 -7.19 -2.12 4.75
C ILE A 10 -8.62 -2.55 4.43
N ARG A 11 -9.61 -1.88 5.05
CA ARG A 11 -11.02 -2.12 4.74
C ARG A 11 -11.42 -1.33 3.50
N VAL A 12 -11.83 -2.00 2.44
CA VAL A 12 -12.31 -1.35 1.21
C VAL A 12 -13.81 -1.05 1.30
N ASP A 13 -14.59 -2.01 1.80
CA ASP A 13 -16.01 -1.86 2.11
C ASP A 13 -16.43 -2.83 3.24
N ASP A 14 -17.72 -3.06 3.40
CA ASP A 14 -18.24 -3.97 4.44
C ASP A 14 -17.90 -5.44 4.21
N ALA A 15 -17.69 -5.84 2.95
CA ALA A 15 -17.50 -7.22 2.56
C ALA A 15 -16.02 -7.60 2.34
N GLN A 16 -15.15 -6.63 2.03
CA GLN A 16 -13.78 -6.94 1.63
C GLN A 16 -12.69 -6.10 2.32
N ARG A 17 -11.57 -6.78 2.58
CA ARG A 17 -10.32 -6.21 3.08
C ARG A 17 -9.19 -6.64 2.16
N VAL A 18 -8.18 -5.79 2.05
CA VAL A 18 -6.95 -6.08 1.31
C VAL A 18 -5.73 -5.91 2.20
N SER A 19 -4.68 -6.63 1.87
CA SER A 19 -3.40 -6.56 2.57
C SER A 19 -2.62 -5.31 2.17
N GLY A 20 -1.87 -4.76 3.12
CA GLY A 20 -0.93 -3.66 2.93
C GLY A 20 0.37 -3.86 3.71
N LEU A 21 1.40 -3.12 3.29
CA LEU A 21 2.70 -3.04 3.93
C LEU A 21 3.02 -1.56 4.19
N LEU A 22 2.96 -1.16 5.47
CA LEU A 22 3.30 0.18 5.91
C LEU A 22 4.75 0.24 6.36
N GLN A 23 5.53 1.12 5.75
CA GLN A 23 6.92 1.39 6.13
C GLN A 23 7.06 2.85 6.56
N THR A 24 7.24 3.07 7.86
CA THR A 24 7.25 4.42 8.46
C THR A 24 8.63 4.72 9.06
N PRO A 25 9.43 5.62 8.48
CA PRO A 25 10.64 6.12 9.14
C PRO A 25 10.27 6.97 10.37
N ARG A 26 11.21 7.07 11.33
CA ARG A 26 11.00 7.78 12.61
C ARG A 26 10.54 9.23 12.44
N GLU A 27 11.05 9.90 11.40
CA GLU A 27 10.79 11.32 11.10
C GLU A 27 10.03 11.43 9.77
N ALA A 28 8.97 10.63 9.62
CA ALA A 28 8.12 10.67 8.44
C ALA A 28 7.43 12.04 8.32
N ARG A 29 7.64 12.72 7.20
CA ARG A 29 7.02 14.02 6.88
C ARG A 29 5.90 13.95 5.85
N ALA A 30 5.75 12.81 5.20
CA ALA A 30 4.74 12.52 4.20
C ALA A 30 4.58 11.00 4.05
N CYS A 31 3.45 10.58 3.47
CA CYS A 31 3.22 9.19 3.07
C CYS A 31 2.92 9.09 1.57
N TYR A 32 3.66 8.22 0.88
CA TYR A 32 3.32 7.80 -0.48
C TYR A 32 2.47 6.53 -0.44
N VAL A 33 1.20 6.66 -0.84
CA VAL A 33 0.29 5.53 -1.04
C VAL A 33 0.60 4.88 -2.38
N PHE A 34 1.29 3.74 -2.32
CA PHE A 34 2.06 3.22 -3.43
C PHE A 34 1.40 1.96 -4.02
N ALA A 35 0.55 2.20 -5.01
CA ALA A 35 -0.14 1.15 -5.77
C ALA A 35 0.82 0.38 -6.69
N HIS A 36 0.59 -0.92 -6.87
CA HIS A 36 1.31 -1.73 -7.85
C HIS A 36 0.65 -1.66 -9.25
N GLY A 37 1.42 -1.94 -10.30
CA GLY A 37 0.90 -2.18 -11.65
C GLY A 37 0.31 -3.58 -11.82
N ALA A 38 -0.31 -3.87 -12.96
CA ALA A 38 -0.96 -5.15 -13.20
C ALA A 38 0.03 -6.33 -13.10
N GLY A 39 -0.23 -7.28 -12.18
CA GLY A 39 0.49 -8.55 -12.08
C GLY A 39 1.75 -8.54 -11.18
N ALA A 40 2.17 -7.39 -10.67
CA ALA A 40 3.37 -7.29 -9.83
C ALA A 40 3.11 -7.59 -8.34
N GLY A 41 2.01 -7.06 -7.79
CA GLY A 41 1.71 -7.11 -6.36
C GLY A 41 2.59 -6.17 -5.52
N MET A 42 2.14 -5.86 -4.30
CA MET A 42 2.77 -4.90 -3.38
C MET A 42 4.15 -5.31 -2.88
N ALA A 43 4.44 -6.61 -2.91
CA ALA A 43 5.69 -7.21 -2.43
C ALA A 43 6.77 -7.25 -3.52
N HIS A 44 6.51 -6.75 -4.73
CA HIS A 44 7.48 -6.78 -5.82
C HIS A 44 8.81 -6.11 -5.41
N PRO A 45 9.99 -6.73 -5.66
CA PRO A 45 11.28 -6.23 -5.19
C PRO A 45 11.58 -4.78 -5.56
N PHE A 46 11.19 -4.36 -6.77
CA PHE A 46 11.29 -2.97 -7.23
C PHE A 46 10.56 -1.98 -6.30
N MET A 47 9.33 -2.31 -5.89
CA MET A 47 8.56 -1.46 -4.98
C MET A 47 9.18 -1.44 -3.58
N GLY A 48 9.75 -2.56 -3.13
CA GLY A 48 10.53 -2.63 -1.88
C GLY A 48 11.77 -1.74 -1.90
N ALA A 49 12.51 -1.74 -3.02
CA ALA A 49 13.68 -0.87 -3.20
C ALA A 49 13.30 0.62 -3.17
N ILE A 50 12.22 1.00 -3.86
CA ILE A 50 11.69 2.37 -3.81
C ILE A 50 11.26 2.76 -2.39
N ALA A 51 10.52 1.90 -1.69
CA ALA A 51 10.09 2.15 -0.31
C ALA A 51 11.28 2.38 0.63
N ASN A 52 12.35 1.60 0.48
CA ASN A 52 13.59 1.79 1.24
C ASN A 52 14.25 3.14 0.94
N GLY A 53 14.39 3.51 -0.33
CA GLY A 53 14.98 4.80 -0.72
C GLY A 53 14.14 6.01 -0.27
N LEU A 54 12.82 5.90 -0.28
CA LEU A 54 11.90 6.92 0.23
C LEU A 54 11.98 7.04 1.76
N ALA A 55 12.07 5.91 2.48
CA ALA A 55 12.19 5.91 3.93
C ALA A 55 13.48 6.61 4.40
N GLU A 56 14.60 6.43 3.68
CA GLU A 56 15.86 7.17 3.92
C GLU A 56 15.73 8.68 3.75
N ARG A 57 14.67 9.15 3.05
CA ARG A 57 14.37 10.57 2.79
C ARG A 57 13.20 11.09 3.64
N GLY A 58 12.83 10.36 4.69
CA GLY A 58 11.74 10.73 5.60
C GLY A 58 10.35 10.60 4.98
N ILE A 59 10.18 9.79 3.92
CA ILE A 59 8.88 9.55 3.28
C ILE A 59 8.41 8.14 3.64
N ALA A 60 7.29 8.04 4.35
CA ALA A 60 6.63 6.77 4.61
C ALA A 60 6.02 6.20 3.32
N THR A 61 5.85 4.89 3.25
CA THR A 61 5.11 4.26 2.15
C THR A 61 4.06 3.31 2.69
N LEU A 62 2.87 3.36 2.08
CA LEU A 62 1.86 2.32 2.22
C LEU A 62 1.70 1.62 0.88
N ARG A 63 2.31 0.46 0.74
CA ARG A 63 2.07 -0.42 -0.42
C ARG A 63 0.86 -1.30 -0.10
N TYR A 64 0.01 -1.57 -1.09
CA TYR A 64 -1.22 -2.33 -0.86
C TYR A 64 -1.63 -3.16 -2.06
N GLN A 65 -2.42 -4.20 -1.80
CA GLN A 65 -3.01 -5.05 -2.84
C GLN A 65 -4.29 -4.43 -3.37
N PHE A 66 -4.49 -4.54 -4.68
CA PHE A 66 -5.84 -4.50 -5.24
C PHE A 66 -6.55 -5.84 -4.99
N PRO A 67 -7.89 -5.86 -4.79
CA PRO A 67 -8.65 -7.08 -4.54
C PRO A 67 -8.36 -8.20 -5.53
N TYR A 68 -8.16 -7.90 -6.82
CA TYR A 68 -7.86 -8.96 -7.78
C TYR A 68 -6.51 -9.65 -7.48
N MET A 69 -5.46 -8.93 -7.08
CA MET A 69 -4.18 -9.55 -6.70
C MET A 69 -4.25 -10.22 -5.33
N GLU A 70 -5.02 -9.68 -4.38
CA GLU A 70 -5.26 -10.31 -3.08
C GLU A 70 -5.82 -11.74 -3.25
N HIS A 71 -6.76 -11.90 -4.17
CA HIS A 71 -7.40 -13.19 -4.45
C HIS A 71 -6.71 -14.02 -5.55
N GLY A 72 -5.56 -13.58 -6.07
CA GLY A 72 -4.84 -14.29 -7.13
C GLY A 72 -5.55 -14.34 -8.50
N SER A 73 -6.48 -13.42 -8.74
CA SER A 73 -7.17 -13.29 -10.03
C SER A 73 -6.24 -12.76 -11.12
N LYS A 74 -6.45 -13.20 -12.36
CA LYS A 74 -5.74 -12.66 -13.54
C LYS A 74 -6.35 -11.36 -14.06
N ARG A 75 -7.64 -11.12 -13.83
CA ARG A 75 -8.35 -9.95 -14.36
C ARG A 75 -8.27 -8.80 -13.36
N PRO A 76 -7.77 -7.62 -13.75
CA PRO A 76 -7.81 -6.44 -12.89
C PRO A 76 -9.23 -6.10 -12.43
N ASP A 77 -9.32 -5.42 -11.29
CA ASP A 77 -10.58 -4.95 -10.73
C ASP A 77 -11.29 -3.97 -11.67
N THR A 78 -12.61 -3.90 -11.54
CA THR A 78 -13.37 -2.85 -12.22
C THR A 78 -12.90 -1.47 -11.74
N PRO A 79 -12.98 -0.41 -12.59
CA PRO A 79 -12.57 0.94 -12.18
C PRO A 79 -13.22 1.40 -10.87
N LYS A 80 -14.51 1.09 -10.65
CA LYS A 80 -15.23 1.42 -9.42
C LYS A 80 -14.57 0.81 -8.19
N LEU A 81 -14.21 -0.48 -8.26
CA LEU A 81 -13.59 -1.19 -7.16
C LEU A 81 -12.13 -0.73 -6.94
N ALA A 82 -11.34 -0.62 -8.01
CA ALA A 82 -9.97 -0.13 -7.92
C ALA A 82 -9.90 1.27 -7.26
N GLN A 83 -10.76 2.19 -7.67
CA GLN A 83 -10.85 3.52 -7.06
C GLN A 83 -11.29 3.48 -5.60
N ALA A 84 -12.20 2.57 -5.23
CA ALA A 84 -12.59 2.37 -3.83
C ALA A 84 -11.41 1.89 -2.99
N THR A 85 -10.61 0.93 -3.50
CA THR A 85 -9.39 0.46 -2.84
C THR A 85 -8.36 1.58 -2.67
N VAL A 86 -8.16 2.43 -3.69
CA VAL A 86 -7.26 3.59 -3.60
C VAL A 86 -7.71 4.52 -2.47
N ARG A 87 -9.00 4.89 -2.43
CA ARG A 87 -9.54 5.76 -1.37
C ARG A 87 -9.39 5.14 0.02
N ALA A 88 -9.63 3.83 0.14
CA ALA A 88 -9.45 3.11 1.39
C ALA A 88 -7.99 3.09 1.86
N ALA A 89 -7.04 2.86 0.94
CA ALA A 89 -5.61 2.91 1.24
C ALA A 89 -5.17 4.30 1.69
N VAL A 90 -5.64 5.36 1.01
CA VAL A 90 -5.39 6.75 1.42
C VAL A 90 -5.93 7.02 2.82
N ALA A 91 -7.19 6.64 3.10
CA ALA A 91 -7.79 6.81 4.41
C ALA A 91 -7.08 6.01 5.52
N GLU A 92 -6.54 4.83 5.20
CA GLU A 92 -5.72 4.05 6.13
C GLU A 92 -4.38 4.73 6.40
N ALA A 93 -3.70 5.23 5.37
CA ALA A 93 -2.44 5.95 5.52
C ALA A 93 -2.63 7.19 6.42
N SER A 94 -3.62 8.04 6.15
CA SER A 94 -3.89 9.25 6.94
C SER A 94 -4.24 8.96 8.41
N ARG A 95 -4.70 7.75 8.75
CA ARG A 95 -4.96 7.35 10.14
C ARG A 95 -3.69 6.93 10.89
N ARG A 96 -2.61 6.58 10.20
CA ARG A 96 -1.42 5.94 10.78
C ARG A 96 -0.16 6.80 10.71
N VAL A 97 -0.10 7.70 9.75
CA VAL A 97 1.07 8.53 9.50
C VAL A 97 0.64 9.98 9.29
N PRO A 98 1.51 10.95 9.61
CA PRO A 98 1.24 12.38 9.42
C PRO A 98 0.82 12.72 7.98
#